data_AF-A0A928FL91-F1
#
_entry.id   AF-A0A928FL91-F1
#
_cell.length_a   1.000
_cell.length_b   1.000
_cell.length_c   1.000
_cell.angle_alpha   90.00
_cell.angle_beta   90.00
_cell.angle_gamma   90.00
#
_symmetry.space_group_name_H-M   'P 1'
#
loop_
_entity.id
_entity.type
_entity.pdbx_description
1 polymer ?
#
loop_
_entity_poly.entity_id
_entity_poly.type
_entity_poly.pdbx_seq_one_letter_code
_entity_poly.pdbx_strand_id
1 'polypeptide(L)'
;MNLISKISSHTTVDFAAEELKKYLRMMMPDGGNYEILYDTNAKAGYRLGLMQDFELDVSDAEDTELDDILYIDCDGNGGIIAGDNPRSVLLAVYEYLRQMGCRWLFPGVDGEYIPIKATTPVKYRFKPSMRYRGQCN
;
A
#
# COMPACT_ATOMS: atom_id res chain seq x y z
N MET A 1 12.43 -4.53 -15.32
CA MET A 1 12.39 -3.27 -14.55
C MET A 1 11.09 -3.30 -13.77
N ASN A 2 11.13 -3.18 -12.46
CA ASN A 2 9.93 -3.27 -11.63
C ASN A 2 9.32 -1.89 -11.48
N LEU A 3 7.99 -1.79 -11.56
CA LEU A 3 7.28 -0.52 -11.60
C LEU A 3 6.35 -0.38 -10.40
N ILE A 4 6.31 0.82 -9.83
CA ILE A 4 5.30 1.30 -8.89
C ILE A 4 4.67 2.52 -9.54
N SER A 5 3.45 2.39 -10.04
CA SER A 5 2.70 3.47 -10.66
C SER A 5 1.71 4.07 -9.68
N LYS A 6 1.80 5.38 -9.48
CA LYS A 6 0.80 6.17 -8.77
C LYS A 6 -0.28 6.57 -9.77
N ILE A 7 -1.52 6.24 -9.45
CA ILE A 7 -2.70 6.58 -10.25
C ILE A 7 -3.31 7.89 -9.75
N SER A 8 -3.20 8.18 -8.45
CA SER A 8 -3.67 9.43 -7.84
C SER A 8 -2.53 10.40 -7.53
N SER A 9 -2.77 11.70 -7.73
CA SER A 9 -1.82 12.77 -7.42
C SER A 9 -2.09 13.30 -6.01
N HIS A 10 -1.40 12.73 -5.01
CA HIS A 10 -1.50 13.17 -3.62
C HIS A 10 -0.21 12.87 -2.86
N THR A 11 0.23 13.78 -1.99
CA THR A 11 1.50 13.67 -1.25
C THR A 11 1.58 12.40 -0.39
N THR A 12 0.46 11.99 0.21
CA THR A 12 0.38 10.70 0.94
C THR A 12 0.54 9.48 0.04
N VAL A 13 0.06 9.53 -1.21
CA VAL A 13 0.24 8.44 -2.19
C VAL A 13 1.69 8.42 -2.68
N ASP A 14 2.34 9.59 -2.81
CA ASP A 14 3.78 9.69 -3.08
C ASP A 14 4.59 9.00 -1.97
N PHE A 15 4.27 9.32 -0.71
CA PHE A 15 4.93 8.71 0.44
C PHE A 15 4.67 7.20 0.52
N ALA A 16 3.44 6.75 0.25
CA ALA A 16 3.09 5.33 0.21
C ALA A 16 3.89 4.56 -0.85
N ALA A 17 4.13 5.15 -2.03
CA ALA A 17 4.95 4.55 -3.08
C ALA A 17 6.42 4.41 -2.65
N GLU A 18 6.98 5.42 -1.98
CA GLU A 18 8.35 5.38 -1.47
C GLU A 18 8.51 4.36 -0.33
N GLU A 19 7.53 4.25 0.58
CA GLU A 19 7.54 3.22 1.62
C GLU A 19 7.47 1.81 1.00
N LEU A 20 6.57 1.58 0.04
CA LEU A 20 6.50 0.30 -0.67
C LEU A 20 7.85 -0.04 -1.32
N LYS A 21 8.46 0.91 -2.03
CA LYS A 21 9.78 0.73 -2.65
C LYS A 21 10.86 0.42 -1.62
N LYS A 22 10.92 1.15 -0.50
CA LYS A 22 11.88 0.94 0.59
C LYS A 22 11.83 -0.52 1.05
N TYR A 23 10.65 -1.00 1.45
CA TYR A 23 10.54 -2.34 2.01
C TYR A 23 10.69 -3.44 0.96
N LEU A 24 10.17 -3.29 -0.27
CA LEU A 24 10.40 -4.28 -1.33
C LEU A 24 11.89 -4.46 -1.62
N ARG A 25 12.68 -3.38 -1.62
CA ARG A 25 14.15 -3.46 -1.80
C ARG A 25 14.84 -4.15 -0.63
N MET A 26 14.39 -3.93 0.60
CA MET A 26 14.96 -4.58 1.78
C MET A 26 14.57 -6.07 1.86
N MET A 27 13.35 -6.41 1.45
CA MET A 27 12.85 -7.79 1.41
C MET A 27 13.48 -8.62 0.28
N MET A 28 13.74 -8.00 -0.86
CA MET A 28 14.28 -8.64 -2.05
C MET A 28 15.52 -7.88 -2.55
N PRO A 29 16.68 -7.99 -1.87
CA PRO A 29 17.92 -7.30 -2.27
C PRO A 29 18.35 -7.56 -3.72
N ASP A 30 18.11 -8.78 -4.21
CA ASP A 30 18.44 -9.21 -5.58
C ASP A 30 17.27 -9.00 -6.58
N GLY A 31 16.15 -8.44 -6.11
CA GLY A 31 14.92 -8.25 -6.90
C GLY A 31 15.00 -7.14 -7.95
N GLY A 32 16.12 -6.41 -8.01
CA GLY A 32 16.30 -5.27 -8.89
C GLY A 32 15.73 -3.96 -8.34
N ASN A 33 15.80 -2.90 -9.13
CA ASN A 33 15.31 -1.59 -8.71
C ASN A 33 13.82 -1.40 -9.07
N TYR A 34 13.12 -0.66 -8.22
CA TYR A 34 11.75 -0.21 -8.45
C TYR A 34 11.75 1.27 -8.84
N GLU A 35 11.17 1.57 -9.99
CA GLU A 35 10.94 2.94 -10.44
C GLU A 35 9.53 3.37 -10.05
N ILE A 36 9.40 4.61 -9.57
CA ILE A 36 8.11 5.21 -9.21
C ILE A 36 7.72 6.19 -10.31
N LEU A 37 6.55 5.97 -10.90
CA LEU A 37 6.00 6.81 -11.96
C LEU A 37 4.62 7.32 -11.54
N TYR A 38 4.22 8.46 -12.10
CA TYR A 38 2.82 8.87 -12.12
C TYR A 38 2.26 8.51 -13.49
N ASP A 39 1.37 7.53 -13.53
CA ASP A 39 0.77 7.03 -14.76
C ASP A 39 -0.62 6.46 -14.47
N THR A 40 -1.65 7.22 -14.82
CA THR A 40 -3.05 6.86 -14.59
C THR A 40 -3.51 5.67 -15.44
N ASN A 41 -2.77 5.32 -16.50
CA ASN A 41 -3.13 4.23 -17.41
C ASN A 41 -2.30 2.96 -17.19
N ALA A 42 -1.49 2.92 -16.13
CA ALA A 42 -0.63 1.79 -15.84
C ALA A 42 -1.42 0.48 -15.69
N LYS A 43 -0.98 -0.57 -16.39
CA LYS A 43 -1.63 -1.90 -16.38
C LYS A 43 -0.78 -3.01 -15.75
N ALA A 44 0.46 -2.72 -15.40
CA ALA A 44 1.42 -3.68 -14.87
C ALA A 44 2.17 -3.12 -13.67
N GLY A 45 2.82 -4.00 -12.91
CA GLY A 45 3.52 -3.63 -11.68
C GLY A 45 2.56 -3.32 -10.53
N TYR A 46 3.09 -2.70 -9.49
CA TYR A 46 2.28 -2.21 -8.38
C TYR A 46 1.59 -0.91 -8.79
N ARG A 47 0.30 -0.80 -8.51
CA ARG A 47 -0.51 0.37 -8.84
C ARG A 47 -1.18 0.87 -7.58
N LEU A 48 -0.86 2.11 -7.21
CA LEU A 48 -1.30 2.75 -5.97
C LEU A 48 -2.24 3.91 -6.32
N GLY A 49 -3.42 3.94 -5.71
CA GLY A 49 -4.41 4.97 -6.01
C GLY A 49 -5.66 4.84 -5.15
N LEU A 50 -6.64 5.69 -5.43
CA LEU A 50 -7.94 5.60 -4.78
C LEU A 50 -8.75 4.45 -5.40
N MET A 51 -9.67 3.86 -4.64
CA MET A 51 -10.55 2.81 -5.14
C MET A 51 -11.34 3.26 -6.38
N GLN A 52 -11.76 4.52 -6.42
CA GLN A 52 -12.46 5.10 -7.57
C GLN A 52 -11.58 5.14 -8.83
N ASP A 53 -10.26 5.31 -8.69
CA ASP A 53 -9.32 5.30 -9.82
C ASP A 53 -9.25 3.93 -10.52
N PHE A 54 -9.72 2.88 -9.85
CA PHE A 54 -9.74 1.49 -10.34
C PHE A 54 -11.16 0.96 -10.55
N GLU A 55 -12.18 1.81 -10.50
CA GLU A 55 -13.60 1.40 -10.60
C GLU A 55 -14.01 0.37 -9.52
N LEU A 56 -13.39 0.44 -8.34
CA LEU A 56 -13.68 -0.46 -7.21
C LEU A 56 -14.86 0.05 -6.38
N ASP A 57 -15.55 -0.89 -5.74
CA ASP A 57 -16.71 -0.59 -4.88
C ASP A 57 -16.32 0.15 -3.59
N VAL A 58 -16.94 1.31 -3.41
CA VAL A 58 -16.82 2.22 -2.27
C VAL A 58 -18.15 2.45 -1.56
N SER A 59 -19.20 1.68 -1.90
CA SER A 59 -20.57 1.92 -1.41
C SER A 59 -20.75 1.69 0.10
N ASP A 60 -19.83 0.98 0.73
CA ASP A 60 -19.79 0.78 2.18
C ASP A 60 -19.01 1.86 2.92
N ALA A 61 -18.42 2.86 2.23
CA ALA A 61 -17.93 4.08 2.86
C ALA A 61 -19.14 4.98 3.19
N GLU A 62 -19.32 5.28 4.48
CA GLU A 62 -20.33 6.25 4.91
C GLU A 62 -19.79 7.68 4.77
N ASP A 63 -18.50 7.84 5.00
CA ASP A 63 -17.77 9.09 4.88
C ASP A 63 -16.37 8.79 4.34
N THR A 64 -16.14 9.05 3.06
CA THR A 64 -14.84 8.75 2.42
C THR A 64 -13.69 9.58 2.97
N GLU A 65 -13.94 10.71 3.63
CA GLU A 65 -12.87 11.50 4.25
C GLU A 65 -12.41 10.88 5.58
N LEU A 66 -13.31 10.20 6.30
CA LEU A 66 -13.07 9.71 7.66
C LEU A 66 -12.94 8.18 7.77
N ASP A 67 -13.66 7.44 6.93
CA ASP A 67 -13.55 5.99 6.86
C ASP A 67 -12.17 5.60 6.30
N ASP A 68 -11.79 4.33 6.46
CA ASP A 68 -10.45 3.85 6.15
C ASP A 68 -10.49 2.51 5.43
N ILE A 69 -11.16 2.43 4.30
CA ILE A 69 -11.28 1.17 3.55
C ILE A 69 -9.97 0.88 2.82
N LEU A 70 -9.45 -0.32 3.05
CA LEU A 70 -8.25 -0.84 2.40
C LEU A 70 -8.63 -1.88 1.35
N TYR A 71 -7.96 -1.86 0.20
CA TYR A 71 -8.09 -2.87 -0.85
C TYR A 71 -6.72 -3.28 -1.38
N ILE A 72 -6.49 -4.59 -1.48
CA ILE A 72 -5.27 -5.19 -2.01
C ILE A 72 -5.68 -6.36 -2.91
N ASP A 73 -5.23 -6.35 -4.16
CA ASP A 73 -5.21 -7.53 -5.03
C ASP A 73 -3.86 -7.55 -5.74
N CYS A 74 -2.91 -8.27 -5.16
CA CYS A 74 -1.54 -8.38 -5.65
C CYS A 74 -1.12 -9.84 -5.80
N ASP A 75 -0.24 -10.08 -6.78
CA ASP A 75 0.47 -11.34 -6.99
C ASP A 75 2.00 -11.11 -6.90
N GLY A 76 2.79 -12.06 -7.39
CA GLY A 76 4.25 -11.97 -7.38
C GLY A 76 4.84 -10.87 -8.29
N ASN A 77 4.05 -10.31 -9.20
CA ASN A 77 4.47 -9.30 -10.18
C ASN A 77 3.92 -7.90 -9.89
N GLY A 78 3.10 -7.74 -8.87
CA GLY A 78 2.44 -6.48 -8.53
C GLY A 78 0.93 -6.64 -8.44
N GLY A 79 0.18 -5.57 -8.70
CA GLY A 79 -1.27 -5.56 -8.58
C GLY A 79 -1.80 -4.21 -8.14
N ILE A 80 -2.97 -4.21 -7.51
CA ILE A 80 -3.64 -3.00 -7.02
C ILE A 80 -3.50 -2.93 -5.49
N ILE A 81 -3.04 -1.79 -5.00
CA ILE A 81 -3.07 -1.41 -3.59
C ILE A 81 -3.81 -0.08 -3.51
N ALA A 82 -5.02 -0.10 -2.98
CA ALA A 82 -5.93 1.04 -3.02
C ALA A 82 -6.58 1.33 -1.68
N GLY A 83 -7.05 2.56 -1.54
CA GLY A 83 -7.83 3.04 -0.39
C GLY A 83 -9.00 3.91 -0.83
N ASP A 84 -10.00 4.06 0.01
CA ASP A 84 -11.11 5.01 -0.24
C ASP A 84 -10.69 6.48 -0.13
N ASN A 85 -9.60 6.77 0.58
CA ASN A 85 -8.93 8.07 0.62
C ASN A 85 -7.40 7.93 0.62
N PRO A 86 -6.65 9.05 0.46
CA PRO A 86 -5.19 8.98 0.37
C PRO A 86 -4.48 8.37 1.58
N ARG A 87 -5.02 8.55 2.79
CA ARG A 87 -4.48 7.93 4.02
C ARG A 87 -4.67 6.42 3.99
N SER A 88 -5.83 5.95 3.55
CA SER A 88 -6.11 4.53 3.34
C SER A 88 -5.15 3.86 2.35
N VAL A 89 -4.68 4.57 1.32
CA VAL A 89 -3.65 4.03 0.39
C VAL A 89 -2.36 3.70 1.15
N LEU A 90 -1.89 4.59 2.01
CA LEU A 90 -0.70 4.35 2.85
C LEU A 90 -0.93 3.19 3.82
N LEU A 91 -2.09 3.13 4.47
CA LEU A 91 -2.45 2.03 5.36
C LEU A 91 -2.50 0.69 4.60
N ALA A 92 -3.02 0.67 3.38
CA ALA A 92 -3.07 -0.53 2.53
C ALA A 92 -1.66 -1.00 2.12
N VAL A 93 -0.72 -0.07 1.85
CA VAL A 93 0.69 -0.42 1.62
C VAL A 93 1.32 -1.10 2.85
N TYR A 94 1.15 -0.55 4.04
CA TYR A 94 1.68 -1.18 5.26
C TYR A 94 0.99 -2.51 5.56
N GLU A 95 -0.31 -2.63 5.30
CA GLU A 95 -1.02 -3.90 5.43
C GLU A 95 -0.49 -4.95 4.46
N TYR A 96 -0.25 -4.59 3.19
CA TYR A 96 0.39 -5.48 2.22
C TYR A 96 1.77 -5.96 2.70
N LEU A 97 2.62 -5.04 3.15
CA LEU A 97 3.94 -5.36 3.68
C LEU A 97 3.87 -6.22 4.96
N ARG A 98 2.88 -5.98 5.82
CA ARG A 98 2.60 -6.82 7.01
C ARG A 98 2.23 -8.25 6.60
N GLN A 99 1.41 -8.42 5.57
CA GLN A 99 1.09 -9.74 4.99
C GLN A 99 2.35 -10.40 4.39
N MET A 100 3.28 -9.61 3.87
CA MET A 100 4.60 -10.10 3.43
C MET A 100 5.53 -10.46 4.59
N GLY A 101 5.17 -10.13 5.84
CA GLY A 101 5.90 -10.54 7.04
C GLY A 101 6.68 -9.41 7.72
N CYS A 102 6.64 -8.19 7.19
CA CYS A 102 7.20 -7.02 7.87
C CYS A 102 6.49 -6.78 9.20
N ARG A 103 7.23 -6.33 10.21
CA ARG A 103 6.70 -5.95 11.54
C ARG A 103 7.35 -4.64 12.00
N TRP A 104 6.57 -3.82 12.69
CA TRP A 104 6.99 -2.55 13.28
C TRP A 104 6.53 -2.52 14.73
N LEU A 105 7.47 -2.58 15.67
CA LEU A 105 7.17 -2.51 17.12
C LEU A 105 7.22 -1.08 17.62
N PHE A 106 8.18 -0.30 17.13
CA PHE A 106 8.32 1.14 17.36
C PHE A 106 9.02 1.79 16.18
N PRO A 107 8.95 3.13 16.01
CA PRO A 107 9.60 3.81 14.90
C PRO A 107 11.12 3.67 14.93
N GLY A 108 11.73 3.48 13.76
CA GLY A 108 13.18 3.42 13.59
C GLY A 108 13.72 2.01 13.31
N VAL A 109 14.97 1.96 12.86
CA VAL A 109 15.61 0.71 12.38
C VAL A 109 15.63 -0.41 13.43
N ASP A 110 15.73 -0.05 14.71
CA ASP A 110 15.75 -1.02 15.82
C ASP A 110 14.36 -1.62 16.13
N GLY A 111 13.29 -1.01 15.62
CA GLY A 111 11.91 -1.45 15.81
C GLY A 111 11.30 -2.16 14.61
N GLU A 112 12.06 -2.33 13.53
CA GLU A 112 11.63 -2.94 12.27
C GLU A 112 12.15 -4.38 12.15
N TYR A 113 11.26 -5.32 11.81
CA TYR A 113 11.64 -6.65 11.32
C TYR A 113 11.20 -6.79 9.87
N ILE A 114 12.16 -7.06 8.98
CA ILE A 114 11.93 -7.13 7.53
C ILE A 114 12.48 -8.47 7.02
N PRO A 115 11.62 -9.39 6.57
CA PRO A 115 12.05 -10.71 6.14
C PRO A 115 12.69 -10.66 4.74
N ILE A 116 13.74 -11.43 4.52
CA ILE A 116 14.29 -11.65 3.17
C ILE A 116 13.47 -12.77 2.50
N LYS A 117 12.53 -12.38 1.63
CA LYS A 117 11.65 -13.31 0.89
C LYS A 117 11.01 -12.63 -0.31
N ALA A 118 10.66 -13.44 -1.31
CA ALA A 118 9.79 -13.00 -2.39
C ALA A 118 8.38 -12.66 -1.88
N THR A 119 7.68 -11.82 -2.65
CA THR A 119 6.27 -11.53 -2.39
C THR A 119 5.40 -12.73 -2.71
N THR A 120 4.26 -12.84 -2.01
CA THR A 120 3.25 -13.87 -2.23
C THR A 120 1.92 -13.22 -2.58
N PRO A 121 1.00 -13.91 -3.27
CA PRO A 121 -0.30 -13.34 -3.58
C PRO A 121 -1.09 -12.92 -2.34
N VAL A 122 -1.76 -11.77 -2.42
CA VAL A 122 -2.63 -11.22 -1.37
C VAL A 122 -3.90 -10.70 -2.01
N LYS A 123 -5.03 -11.17 -1.52
CA LYS A 123 -6.35 -10.55 -1.72
C LYS A 123 -6.90 -10.14 -0.37
N TYR A 124 -7.12 -8.86 -0.19
CA TYR A 124 -7.53 -8.31 1.09
C TYR A 124 -8.42 -7.09 0.90
N ARG A 125 -9.52 -7.04 1.64
CA ARG A 125 -10.37 -5.86 1.74
C ARG A 125 -10.80 -5.70 3.19
N PHE A 126 -10.72 -4.49 3.73
CA PHE A 126 -11.04 -4.25 5.12
C PHE A 126 -11.51 -2.83 5.38
N LYS A 127 -12.62 -2.70 6.11
CA LYS A 127 -13.10 -1.43 6.68
C LYS A 127 -12.97 -1.51 8.21
N PRO A 128 -12.20 -0.61 8.84
CA PRO A 128 -12.16 -0.48 10.29
C PRO A 128 -13.51 -0.10 10.88
N SER A 129 -13.82 -0.62 12.07
CA SER A 129 -15.05 -0.29 12.80
C SER A 129 -15.04 1.10 13.46
N MET A 130 -13.86 1.70 13.64
CA MET A 130 -13.69 3.01 14.29
C MET A 130 -12.94 3.95 13.36
N ARG A 131 -13.52 5.13 13.11
CA ARG A 131 -12.92 6.20 12.27
C ARG A 131 -11.63 6.74 12.88
N TYR A 132 -11.69 7.11 14.16
CA TYR A 132 -10.55 7.69 14.87
C TYR A 132 -9.85 6.64 15.70
N ARG A 133 -8.56 6.43 15.43
CA ARG A 133 -7.70 5.47 16.12
C ARG A 133 -6.34 6.12 16.33
N GLY A 134 -5.92 6.26 17.58
CA GLY A 134 -4.67 6.92 17.93
C GLY A 134 -4.27 6.63 19.37
N GLN A 135 -3.02 6.96 19.68
CA GLN A 135 -2.47 6.88 21.03
C GLN A 135 -2.31 8.30 21.57
N CYS A 136 -2.81 8.55 22.78
CA CYS A 136 -2.50 9.76 23.52
C CYS A 136 -1.34 9.44 24.47
N ASN A 137 -0.20 10.11 24.26
CA ASN A 137 0.96 10.05 25.15
C ASN A 137 1.03 11.31 26.00
#